data_AF-A0A1G9C0A7-F1
#
_entry.id   AF-A0A1G9C0A7-F1
#
_cell.length_a   1.000
_cell.length_b   1.000
_cell.length_c   1.000
_cell.angle_alpha   90.00
_cell.angle_beta   90.00
_cell.angle_gamma   90.00
#
_symmetry.space_group_name_H-M   'P 1'
#
loop_
_entity.id
_entity.type
_entity.pdbx_description
1 polymer ?
#
loop_
_entity_poly.entity_id
_entity_poly.type
_entity_poly.pdbx_seq_one_letter_code
_entity_poly.pdbx_strand_id
1 'polypeptide(L)'
;MDIVTNYCVEYKSAIAFDVTFEIPNNCVYSQSISLKINYITVQLQPGQTVPSNIFVQCKVTIAPIDGKLSVYFVQICDGKTSNKPKVTVDNI
;
A
#
# COMPACT_ATOMS: atom_id res chain seq x y z
N MET A 1 -8.05 0.24 13.74
CA MET A 1 -7.49 1.54 13.27
C MET A 1 -7.07 1.34 11.83
N ASP A 2 -7.39 2.28 10.95
CA ASP A 2 -6.92 2.25 9.56
C ASP A 2 -5.55 2.92 9.52
N ILE A 3 -4.49 2.19 9.16
CA ILE A 3 -3.12 2.73 9.15
C ILE A 3 -2.61 3.07 7.76
N VAL A 4 -3.46 2.94 6.75
CA VAL A 4 -3.23 3.39 5.38
C VAL A 4 -4.34 4.35 5.04
N THR A 5 -4.00 5.58 4.74
CA THR A 5 -4.94 6.65 4.40
C THR A 5 -4.49 7.37 3.15
N ASN A 6 -5.35 8.22 2.59
CA ASN A 6 -5.01 9.18 1.54
C ASN A 6 -4.22 8.57 0.37
N TYR A 7 -4.65 7.40 -0.10
CA TYR A 7 -3.99 6.72 -1.21
C TYR A 7 -4.50 7.25 -2.56
N CYS A 8 -3.58 7.39 -3.52
CA CYS A 8 -3.86 7.82 -4.88
C CYS A 8 -3.06 6.95 -5.84
N VAL A 9 -3.59 6.75 -7.05
CA VAL A 9 -2.88 6.12 -8.15
C VAL A 9 -2.83 7.10 -9.31
N GLU A 10 -1.62 7.37 -9.77
CA GLU A 10 -1.35 8.24 -10.90
C GLU A 10 -0.77 7.40 -12.04
N TYR A 11 -1.36 7.52 -13.22
CA TYR A 11 -0.79 6.94 -14.44
C TYR A 11 0.52 7.66 -14.76
N LYS A 12 1.60 6.90 -14.97
CA LYS A 12 2.90 7.44 -15.36
C LYS A 12 3.26 7.08 -16.79
N SER A 13 3.04 5.82 -17.16
CA SER A 13 3.24 5.31 -18.52
C SER A 13 2.55 3.97 -18.69
N ALA A 14 2.60 3.40 -19.91
CA ALA A 14 2.01 2.09 -20.20
C ALA A 14 2.55 0.95 -19.32
N ILE A 15 3.72 1.13 -18.69
CA ILE A 15 4.38 0.11 -17.85
C ILE A 15 4.51 0.53 -16.38
N ALA A 16 3.95 1.67 -15.98
CA ALA A 16 4.16 2.22 -14.64
C ALA A 16 3.01 3.08 -14.14
N PHE A 17 2.66 2.87 -12.87
CA PHE A 17 1.78 3.71 -12.09
C PHE A 17 2.51 4.17 -10.82
N ASP A 18 2.35 5.42 -10.44
CA ASP A 18 2.79 5.90 -9.14
C ASP A 18 1.62 5.71 -8.14
N VAL A 19 1.88 5.00 -7.05
CA VAL A 19 0.95 4.81 -5.95
C VAL A 19 1.45 5.60 -4.76
N THR A 20 0.73 6.64 -4.37
CA THR A 20 1.00 7.41 -3.15
C THR A 20 0.02 6.97 -2.06
N PHE A 21 0.45 6.99 -0.81
CA PHE A 21 -0.39 6.64 0.35
C PHE A 21 0.23 7.22 1.62
N GLU A 22 -0.55 7.37 2.67
CA GLU A 22 -0.06 7.84 3.97
C GLU A 22 -0.13 6.72 5.01
N ILE A 23 0.90 6.66 5.86
CA ILE A 23 0.96 5.74 7.00
C ILE A 23 1.41 6.49 8.25
N PRO A 24 1.08 6.01 9.46
CA PRO A 24 1.67 6.51 10.70
C PRO A 24 3.21 6.51 10.65
N ASN A 25 3.84 7.54 11.22
CA ASN A 25 5.30 7.72 11.18
C ASN A 25 6.10 6.64 11.92
N ASN A 26 5.45 5.86 12.77
CA ASN A 26 6.01 4.69 13.46
C ASN A 26 5.63 3.35 12.82
N CYS A 27 5.09 3.39 11.59
CA CYS A 27 4.90 2.23 10.73
C CYS A 27 5.99 2.15 9.66
N VAL A 28 6.08 1.00 9.02
CA VAL A 28 6.89 0.73 7.83
C VAL A 28 6.05 -0.04 6.83
N TYR A 29 6.48 -0.02 5.56
CA TYR A 29 5.83 -0.80 4.51
C TYR A 29 6.83 -1.68 3.75
N SER A 30 6.32 -2.75 3.16
CA SER A 30 7.04 -3.59 2.21
C SER A 30 6.16 -3.90 0.99
N GLN A 31 6.80 -4.18 -0.14
CA GLN A 31 6.13 -4.54 -1.38
C GLN A 31 6.39 -6.00 -1.73
N SER A 32 5.36 -6.72 -2.17
CA SER A 32 5.50 -8.05 -2.77
C SER A 32 4.50 -8.26 -3.90
N ILE A 33 4.72 -9.29 -4.70
CA ILE A 33 3.81 -9.69 -5.77
C ILE A 33 3.39 -11.13 -5.51
N SER A 34 2.09 -11.41 -5.56
CA SER A 34 1.55 -12.76 -5.50
C SER A 34 0.26 -12.86 -6.30
N LEU A 35 0.08 -13.93 -7.06
CA LEU A 35 -1.12 -14.16 -7.89
C LEU A 35 -1.49 -12.94 -8.76
N LYS A 36 -0.49 -12.27 -9.34
CA LYS A 36 -0.66 -11.05 -10.17
C LYS A 36 -1.24 -9.84 -9.44
N ILE A 37 -1.17 -9.83 -8.11
CA ILE A 37 -1.56 -8.71 -7.25
C ILE A 37 -0.29 -8.14 -6.61
N ASN A 38 -0.16 -6.82 -6.65
CA ASN A 38 0.85 -6.12 -5.87
C ASN A 38 0.32 -5.91 -4.45
N TYR A 39 1.06 -6.37 -3.46
CA TYR A 39 0.75 -6.17 -2.06
C TYR A 39 1.64 -5.08 -1.49
N ILE A 40 1.03 -4.11 -0.81
CA ILE A 40 1.70 -3.15 0.06
C ILE A 40 1.32 -3.54 1.48
N THR A 41 2.25 -4.16 2.19
CA THR A 41 2.04 -4.55 3.59
C THR A 41 2.57 -3.45 4.48
N VAL A 42 1.71 -2.90 5.33
CA VAL A 42 2.05 -1.87 6.31
C VAL A 42 1.92 -2.47 7.71
N GLN A 43 2.94 -2.24 8.52
CA GLN A 43 2.98 -2.75 9.89
C GLN A 43 3.73 -1.79 10.82
N LEU A 44 3.50 -1.95 12.12
CA LEU A 44 4.25 -1.23 13.14
C LEU A 44 5.74 -1.57 13.07
N GLN A 45 6.58 -0.58 13.36
CA GLN A 45 8.01 -0.81 13.58
C GLN A 45 8.22 -1.74 14.79
N PRO A 46 9.30 -2.53 14.81
CA PRO A 46 9.62 -3.38 15.95
C PRO A 46 9.63 -2.60 17.28
N GLY A 47 8.94 -3.13 18.28
CA GLY A 47 8.82 -2.49 19.60
C GLY A 47 7.70 -1.45 19.73
N GLN A 48 7.02 -1.08 18.64
CA GLN A 48 5.83 -0.23 18.67
C GLN A 48 4.57 -1.08 18.86
N THR A 49 3.62 -0.60 19.68
CA THR A 49 2.38 -1.32 19.98
C THR A 49 1.13 -0.63 19.46
N VAL A 50 1.19 0.69 19.23
CA VAL A 50 0.08 1.51 18.77
C VAL A 50 0.53 2.40 17.62
N PRO A 51 -0.22 2.49 16.51
CA PRO A 51 0.11 3.41 15.43
C PRO A 51 -0.04 4.87 15.86
N SER A 52 0.90 5.70 15.45
CA SER A 52 0.90 7.14 15.68
C SER A 52 -0.26 7.83 14.94
N ASN A 53 -0.69 8.99 15.45
CA ASN A 53 -1.63 9.87 14.76
C ASN A 53 -0.92 10.86 13.82
N ILE A 54 0.41 10.83 13.75
CA ILE A 54 1.22 11.61 12.81
C ILE A 54 1.48 10.75 11.58
N PHE A 55 1.01 11.21 10.42
CA PHE A 55 1.13 10.49 9.15
C PHE A 55 2.28 11.02 8.30
N VAL A 56 2.89 10.12 7.54
CA VAL A 56 3.92 10.42 6.55
C VAL A 56 3.47 9.89 5.19
N GLN A 57 3.74 10.68 4.15
CA GLN A 57 3.46 10.28 2.78
C GLN A 57 4.53 9.31 2.27
N CYS A 58 4.08 8.22 1.65
CA CYS A 58 4.87 7.20 0.98
C CYS A 58 4.51 7.20 -0.51
N LYS A 59 5.48 6.82 -1.36
CA LYS A 59 5.30 6.70 -2.80
C LYS A 59 6.04 5.46 -3.30
N VAL A 60 5.36 4.67 -4.13
CA VAL A 60 5.94 3.52 -4.82
C VAL A 60 5.52 3.50 -6.28
N THR A 61 6.44 3.16 -7.18
CA THR A 61 6.13 2.95 -8.60
C THR A 61 5.87 1.47 -8.83
N ILE A 62 4.74 1.14 -9.44
CA ILE A 62 4.27 -0.23 -9.65
C ILE A 62 3.99 -0.47 -11.13
N ALA A 63 4.50 -1.59 -11.65
CA ALA A 63 4.15 -2.04 -13.00
C ALA A 63 2.79 -2.76 -13.01
N PRO A 64 1.93 -2.51 -14.01
CA PRO A 64 0.75 -3.34 -14.22
C PRO A 64 1.14 -4.77 -14.61
N ILE A 65 0.28 -5.73 -14.28
CA ILE A 65 0.44 -7.14 -14.65
C ILE A 65 -0.74 -7.50 -15.56
N ASP A 66 -0.46 -8.05 -16.74
CA ASP A 66 -1.47 -8.34 -17.77
C ASP A 66 -2.36 -7.14 -18.12
N GLY A 67 -1.75 -5.95 -18.25
CA GLY A 67 -2.48 -4.72 -18.57
C GLY A 67 -3.37 -4.20 -17.44
N LYS A 68 -3.21 -4.71 -16.21
CA LYS A 68 -4.01 -4.30 -15.05
C LYS A 68 -3.11 -3.99 -13.87
N LEU A 69 -3.27 -2.81 -13.29
CA LEU A 69 -2.76 -2.54 -11.96
C LEU A 69 -3.74 -3.12 -10.94
N SER A 70 -3.27 -4.00 -10.06
CA SER A 70 -4.00 -4.45 -8.87
C SER A 70 -3.10 -4.25 -7.65
N VAL A 71 -3.54 -3.43 -6.70
CA VAL A 71 -2.81 -3.12 -5.46
C VAL A 71 -3.68 -3.42 -4.25
N TYR A 72 -3.16 -4.21 -3.32
CA TYR A 72 -3.81 -4.52 -2.05
C TYR A 72 -3.00 -3.91 -0.93
N PHE A 73 -3.67 -3.18 -0.05
CA PHE A 73 -3.08 -2.74 1.20
C PHE A 73 -3.39 -3.76 2.28
N VAL A 74 -2.35 -4.35 2.85
CA VAL A 74 -2.43 -5.27 3.99
C VAL A 74 -1.92 -4.52 5.20
N GLN A 75 -2.69 -4.49 6.27
CA GLN A 75 -2.33 -3.82 7.51
C GLN A 75 -2.15 -4.85 8.62
N ILE A 76 -1.01 -4.81 9.30
CA ILE A 76 -0.72 -5.68 10.43
C ILE A 76 -0.56 -4.80 11.68
N CYS A 77 -1.51 -4.91 12.60
CA CYS A 77 -1.48 -4.22 13.89
C CYS A 77 -1.77 -5.23 15.00
N ASP A 78 -0.92 -5.30 16.02
CA ASP A 78 -1.13 -6.16 17.19
C ASP A 78 -1.43 -7.63 16.79
N GLY A 79 -0.66 -8.16 15.83
CA GLY A 79 -0.84 -9.50 15.29
C GLY A 79 -2.10 -9.73 14.46
N LYS A 80 -2.96 -8.71 14.28
CA LYS A 80 -4.18 -8.78 13.46
C LYS A 80 -3.93 -8.22 12.08
N THR A 81 -4.29 -9.01 11.07
CA THR A 81 -4.26 -8.61 9.68
C THR A 81 -5.62 -8.05 9.26
N SER A 82 -5.63 -6.89 8.61
CA SER A 82 -6.80 -6.37 7.92
C SER A 82 -6.45 -5.98 6.49
N ASN A 83 -7.36 -6.29 5.56
CA ASN A 83 -7.23 -5.91 4.16
C ASN A 83 -7.99 -4.60 3.94
N LYS A 84 -7.32 -3.64 3.31
CA LYS A 84 -7.85 -2.31 3.00
C LYS A 84 -7.92 -2.11 1.49
N PRO A 85 -8.76 -1.17 1.01
CA PRO A 85 -9.43 -1.33 -0.28
C PRO A 85 -8.45 -1.60 -1.40
N LYS A 86 -8.77 -2.63 -2.18
CA LYS A 86 -8.08 -2.98 -3.41
C LYS A 86 -8.19 -1.80 -4.37
N VAL A 87 -7.06 -1.29 -4.84
CA VAL A 87 -7.04 -0.41 -6.01
C VAL A 87 -6.88 -1.27 -7.25
N THR A 88 -7.72 -1.02 -8.23
CA THR A 88 -7.63 -1.67 -9.53
C THR A 88 -7.76 -0.62 -10.62
N VAL A 89 -6.78 -0.58 -11.51
CA VAL A 89 -6.80 0.27 -12.70
C VAL A 89 -6.58 -0.65 -13.88
N ASP A 90 -7.58 -0.76 -14.76
CA ASP A 90 -7.41 -1.40 -16.06
C ASP A 90 -6.67 -0.39 -16.96
N ASN A 91 -5.55 -0.82 -17.55
CA ASN A 91 -4.83 -0.01 -18.52
C ASN A 91 -5.67 -0.05 -19.81
N ILE A 92 -6.09 1.12 -20.29
CA ILE A 92 -6.86 1.28 -21.54
C ILE A 92 -5.93 1.04 -22.73
#